data_AF-A0A8J2Q293-F1
#
_entry.id   AF-A0A8J2Q293-F1
#
_cell.length_a   1.000
_cell.length_b   1.000
_cell.length_c   1.000
_cell.angle_alpha   90.00
_cell.angle_beta   90.00
_cell.angle_gamma   90.00
#
_symmetry.space_group_name_H-M   'P 1'
#
loop_
_entity.id
_entity.type
_entity.pdbx_description
1 polymer ?
#
loop_
_entity_poly.entity_id
_entity_poly.type
_entity_poly.pdbx_seq_one_letter_code
_entity_poly.pdbx_strand_id
1 'polypeptide(L)'
;LIANTSEGSPHKNKSLICVPLNLPGVSRVKINKIGLKSADWAQLFFEDVRVPVGNILGKEGDGFKQLMVQFQDERLSFPLYTFKAMDNLISETVNYTR
;
A
#
# COMPACT_ATOMS: atom_id res chain seq x y z
N LEU A 1 4.78 -2.29 6.67
CA LEU A 1 6.00 -1.48 6.40
C LEU A 1 7.04 -2.38 5.74
N ILE A 2 7.63 -1.98 4.61
CA ILE A 2 8.82 -2.66 4.09
C ILE A 2 10.06 -1.86 4.53
N ALA A 3 11.00 -2.53 5.18
CA ALA A 3 12.21 -1.89 5.71
C ALA A 3 13.43 -2.79 5.49
N ASN A 4 14.61 -2.18 5.42
CA ASN A 4 15.87 -2.92 5.39
C ASN A 4 16.13 -3.49 6.81
N THR A 5 16.39 -4.79 6.91
CA THR A 5 16.72 -5.43 8.20
C THR A 5 18.07 -6.13 8.20
N SER A 6 18.70 -6.26 7.04
CA SER A 6 20.04 -6.82 6.90
C SER A 6 20.85 -6.07 5.84
N GLU A 7 22.14 -6.39 5.72
CA GLU A 7 23.01 -5.89 4.67
C GLU A 7 22.95 -6.79 3.41
N GLY A 8 23.45 -6.28 2.28
CA GLY A 8 23.58 -7.04 1.03
C GLY A 8 22.54 -6.71 -0.04
N SER A 9 22.12 -7.73 -0.79
CA SER A 9 21.33 -7.55 -2.02
C SER A 9 19.98 -6.86 -1.76
N PRO A 10 19.58 -5.85 -2.56
CA PRO A 10 18.32 -5.10 -2.38
C PRO A 10 17.04 -5.95 -2.35
N HIS A 11 17.08 -7.15 -2.93
CA HIS A 11 15.93 -8.07 -2.99
C HIS A 11 15.92 -9.10 -1.86
N LYS A 12 16.98 -9.16 -1.05
CA LYS A 12 17.13 -10.09 0.08
C LYS A 12 17.30 -9.37 1.42
N ASN A 13 17.47 -8.05 1.39
CA ASN A 13 17.75 -7.25 2.59
C ASN A 13 16.51 -6.61 3.22
N LYS A 14 15.31 -6.88 2.68
CA LYS A 14 14.06 -6.25 3.08
C LYS A 14 13.15 -7.24 3.79
N SER A 15 12.54 -6.79 4.87
CA SER A 15 11.50 -7.53 5.59
C SER A 15 10.19 -6.77 5.55
N LEU A 16 9.09 -7.52 5.52
CA LEU A 16 7.75 -6.95 5.65
C LEU A 16 7.36 -7.01 7.13
N ILE A 17 7.03 -5.86 7.70
CA ILE A 17 6.81 -5.67 9.13
C ILE A 17 5.41 -5.13 9.36
N CYS A 18 4.64 -5.79 10.23
CA CYS A 18 3.37 -5.29 10.74
C CYS A 18 3.62 -4.28 11.87
N VAL A 19 3.52 -2.99 11.57
CA VAL A 19 3.80 -1.92 12.55
C VAL A 19 2.50 -1.33 13.06
N PRO A 20 2.16 -1.49 14.35
CA PRO A 20 1.02 -0.80 14.96
C PRO A 20 1.23 0.73 14.89
N LEU A 21 0.20 1.45 14.45
CA LEU A 21 0.29 2.91 14.22
C LEU A 21 0.17 3.75 15.50
N ASN A 22 -0.13 3.13 16.64
CA ASN A 22 -0.20 3.76 17.95
C ASN A 22 1.13 3.70 18.73
N LEU A 23 2.19 3.17 18.13
CA LEU A 23 3.50 3.12 18.77
C LEU A 23 4.12 4.53 18.88
N PRO A 24 4.88 4.79 19.95
CA PRO A 24 5.68 6.01 20.07
C PRO A 24 6.60 6.17 18.84
N GLY A 25 6.69 7.41 18.33
CA GLY A 25 7.50 7.73 17.15
C GLY A 25 6.79 7.55 15.81
N VAL A 26 5.56 7.01 15.79
CA VAL A 26 4.74 6.98 14.57
C VAL A 26 3.91 8.26 14.48
N SER A 27 4.04 9.00 13.38
CA SER A 27 3.17 10.15 13.09
C SER A 27 2.59 10.06 11.67
N ARG A 28 1.45 10.71 11.45
CA ARG A 28 0.73 10.67 10.17
C ARG A 28 0.16 12.04 9.78
N VAL A 29 0.29 12.39 8.51
CA VAL A 29 -0.26 13.61 7.93
C VAL A 29 -1.15 13.25 6.74
N LYS A 30 -2.41 13.67 6.78
CA LYS A 30 -3.38 13.38 5.71
C LYS A 30 -3.01 14.15 4.45
N ILE A 31 -3.09 13.49 3.30
CA ILE A 31 -2.81 14.09 2.00
C ILE A 31 -4.11 14.61 1.40
N ASN A 32 -4.12 15.88 0.98
CA ASN A 32 -5.21 16.41 0.18
C ASN A 32 -5.05 15.97 -1.28
N LYS A 33 -6.05 15.29 -1.82
CA LYS A 33 -5.99 14.65 -3.14
C LYS A 33 -6.97 15.28 -4.12
N ILE A 34 -6.55 15.35 -5.38
CA ILE A 34 -7.39 15.81 -6.49
C ILE A 34 -8.58 14.86 -6.75
N GLY A 35 -8.37 13.55 -6.59
CA GLY A 35 -9.37 12.49 -6.80
C GLY A 35 -9.29 11.41 -5.73
N LEU A 36 -10.13 10.37 -5.86
CA LEU A 36 -10.24 9.27 -4.88
C LEU A 36 -10.39 9.79 -3.45
N LYS A 37 -11.24 10.81 -3.26
CA LYS A 37 -11.41 11.52 -1.97
C LYS A 37 -11.90 10.63 -0.82
N SER A 38 -12.58 9.52 -1.14
CA SER A 38 -13.06 8.52 -0.18
C SER A 38 -11.97 7.62 0.37
N ALA A 39 -10.84 7.44 -0.34
CA ALA A 39 -9.72 6.67 0.19
C ALA A 39 -8.94 7.50 1.21
N ASP A 40 -8.51 6.93 2.33
CA ASP A 40 -7.67 7.65 3.29
C ASP A 40 -6.19 7.45 2.97
N TRP A 41 -5.56 8.49 2.41
CA TRP A 41 -4.13 8.49 2.10
C TRP A 41 -3.41 9.44 3.05
N ALA A 42 -2.28 8.99 3.56
CA ALA A 42 -1.48 9.77 4.49
C ALA A 42 0.01 9.53 4.24
N GLN A 43 0.81 10.56 4.54
CA GLN A 43 2.23 10.40 4.75
C GLN A 43 2.46 9.86 6.16
N LEU A 44 3.28 8.82 6.28
CA LEU A 44 3.64 8.20 7.56
C LEU A 44 5.11 8.50 7.85
N PHE A 45 5.40 8.90 9.10
CA PHE A 45 6.75 9.08 9.61
C PHE A 45 6.99 8.09 10.75
N PHE A 46 8.21 7.56 10.81
CA PHE A 46 8.65 6.58 11.80
C PHE A 46 9.98 7.07 12.40
N GLU A 47 9.95 7.56 13.63
CA GLU A 47 11.12 8.07 14.37
C GLU A 47 11.41 7.16 15.56
N ASP A 48 12.54 6.45 15.53
CA ASP A 48 12.99 5.54 16.60
C ASP A 48 11.94 4.52 17.09
N VAL A 49 11.03 4.12 16.20
CA VAL A 49 9.94 3.18 16.51
C VAL A 49 10.50 1.79 16.82
N ARG A 50 10.22 1.29 18.04
CA ARG A 50 10.58 -0.07 18.45
C ARG A 50 9.43 -1.03 18.15
N VAL A 51 9.72 -2.08 17.39
CA VAL A 51 8.75 -3.10 16.99
C VAL A 51 9.31 -4.49 17.34
N PRO A 52 8.55 -5.39 17.98
CA PRO A 52 9.00 -6.75 18.25
C PRO A 52 9.34 -7.53 16.97
N VAL A 53 10.35 -8.39 17.02
CA VAL A 53 10.76 -9.24 15.87
C VAL A 53 9.62 -10.14 15.39
N GLY A 54 8.72 -10.56 16.29
CA GLY A 54 7.54 -11.37 15.95
C GLY A 54 6.54 -10.68 15.01
N ASN A 55 6.67 -9.37 14.79
CA ASN A 55 5.84 -8.64 13.83
C ASN A 55 6.36 -8.73 12.38
N ILE A 56 7.49 -9.38 12.15
CA ILE A 56 7.95 -9.72 10.80
C ILE A 56 7.00 -10.76 10.22
N LEU A 57 6.45 -10.45 9.05
CA LEU A 57 5.58 -11.37 8.33
C LEU A 57 6.43 -12.37 7.55
N GLY A 58 6.29 -13.65 7.89
CA GLY A 58 7.08 -14.72 7.27
C GLY A 58 8.52 -14.72 7.78
N LYS A 59 9.50 -14.68 6.86
CA LYS A 59 10.92 -14.74 7.19
C LYS A 59 11.60 -13.41 6.94
N GLU A 60 12.59 -13.11 7.77
CA GLU A 60 13.46 -11.96 7.56
C GLU A 60 14.13 -12.02 6.18
N GLY A 61 14.15 -10.91 5.46
CA GLY A 61 14.75 -10.79 4.12
C GLY A 61 13.85 -11.20 2.94
N ASP A 62 12.69 -11.81 3.20
CA ASP A 62 11.74 -12.21 2.16
C ASP A 62 10.71 -11.12 1.79
N GLY A 63 10.76 -9.95 2.44
CA GLY A 63 9.78 -8.87 2.29
C GLY A 63 9.64 -8.35 0.85
N PHE A 64 10.74 -8.31 0.08
CA PHE A 64 10.67 -7.93 -1.33
C PHE A 64 9.88 -8.95 -2.16
N LYS A 65 10.14 -10.26 -1.96
CA LYS A 65 9.46 -11.32 -2.70
C LYS A 65 7.96 -11.34 -2.39
N GLN A 66 7.61 -11.20 -1.11
CA GLN A 66 6.22 -11.10 -0.66
C GLN A 66 5.49 -9.95 -1.35
N LEU A 67 6.13 -8.78 -1.45
CA LEU A 67 5.56 -7.63 -2.15
C LEU A 67 5.38 -7.88 -3.65
N MET A 68 6.32 -8.59 -4.30
CA MET A 68 6.20 -8.92 -5.73
C MET A 68 5.03 -9.87 -6.01
N VAL A 69 4.70 -10.77 -5.09
CA VAL A 69 3.50 -11.61 -5.19
C VAL A 69 2.24 -10.74 -5.04
N GLN A 70 2.16 -9.93 -3.99
CA GLN A 70 1.02 -9.04 -3.74
C GLN A 70 0.74 -8.09 -4.91
N PHE A 71 1.77 -7.53 -5.54
CA PHE A 71 1.60 -6.62 -6.67
C PHE A 71 0.99 -7.29 -7.90
N GLN A 72 1.11 -8.61 -8.07
CA GLN A 72 0.43 -9.30 -9.17
C GLN A 72 -1.09 -9.27 -8.96
N ASP A 73 -1.55 -9.53 -7.74
CA ASP A 73 -2.97 -9.49 -7.39
C ASP A 73 -3.53 -8.07 -7.48
N GLU A 74 -2.80 -7.09 -6.97
CA GLU A 74 -3.22 -5.67 -7.04
C GLU A 74 -3.37 -5.20 -8.49
N ARG A 75 -2.44 -5.56 -9.38
CA ARG A 75 -2.51 -5.24 -10.81
C ARG A 75 -3.73 -5.85 -11.49
N LEU A 76 -4.13 -7.05 -11.09
CA LEU A 76 -5.32 -7.70 -11.62
C LEU A 76 -6.61 -7.08 -11.07
N SER A 77 -6.59 -6.60 -9.82
CA SER A 77 -7.76 -6.00 -9.17
C SER A 77 -8.16 -4.63 -9.76
N PHE A 78 -7.18 -3.82 -10.17
CA PHE A 78 -7.43 -2.44 -10.59
C PHE A 78 -8.29 -2.30 -11.88
N PRO A 79 -8.09 -3.11 -12.94
CA PRO A 79 -8.94 -3.11 -14.12
C PRO A 79 -10.41 -3.41 -13.82
N LEU A 80 -10.71 -4.31 -12.88
CA LEU A 80 -12.09 -4.68 -12.54
C LEU A 80 -12.92 -3.49 -12.07
N TYR A 81 -12.34 -2.63 -11.22
CA TYR A 81 -12.99 -1.39 -10.78
C TYR A 81 -13.15 -0.39 -11.93
N THR A 82 -12.13 -0.30 -12.80
CA THR A 82 -12.07 0.68 -13.89
C THR A 82 -13.13 0.39 -14.95
N PHE A 83 -13.32 -0.89 -15.34
CA PHE A 83 -14.31 -1.26 -16.35
C PHE A 83 -15.73 -0.83 -15.97
N LYS A 84 -16.14 -1.07 -14.71
CA LYS A 84 -17.48 -0.68 -14.28
C LYS A 84 -17.67 0.84 -14.26
N ALA A 85 -16.64 1.58 -13.85
CA ALA A 85 -16.67 3.03 -13.90
C ALA A 85 -16.83 3.55 -15.34
N MET A 86 -16.12 2.96 -16.31
CA MET A 86 -16.22 3.34 -17.72
C MET A 86 -17.61 3.04 -18.31
N ASP A 87 -18.18 1.89 -18.01
CA ASP A 87 -19.54 1.49 -18.43
C ASP A 87 -20.61 2.48 -17.91
N ASN A 88 -20.49 2.88 -16.64
CA ASN A 88 -21.37 3.88 -16.05
C ASN A 88 -21.23 5.25 -16.73
N LEU A 89 -20.00 5.70 -16.99
CA LEU A 89 -19.74 6.98 -17.65
C LEU A 89 -20.29 7.02 -19.07
N ILE A 90 -20.15 5.94 -19.84
CA ILE A 90 -20.73 5.84 -21.18
C ILE A 90 -22.26 5.93 -21.10
N SER A 91 -22.87 5.17 -20.19
CA SER A 91 -24.33 5.17 -19.99
C SER A 91 -24.86 6.56 -19.61
N GLU A 92 -24.16 7.25 -18.72
CA GLU A 92 -24.49 8.61 -18.30
C GLU A 92 -24.36 9.61 -19.45
N THR A 93 -23.30 9.49 -20.26
CA THR A 93 -23.08 10.35 -21.44
C THR A 93 -24.15 10.13 -22.51
N VAL A 94 -24.57 8.88 -22.75
CA VAL A 94 -25.65 8.55 -23.68
C VAL A 94 -26.98 9.15 -23.21
N ASN A 95 -27.27 9.06 -21.91
CA ASN A 95 -28.48 9.64 -21.35
C ASN A 95 -28.48 11.17 -21.42
N TYR A 96 -27.30 11.82 -21.27
CA TYR A 96 -27.17 13.27 -21.32
C TYR A 96 -27.33 13.84 -22.73
N THR A 97 -26.95 13.10 -23.78
CA THR A 97 -26.95 13.57 -25.17
C THR A 97 -28.23 13.26 -25.96
N ARG A 98 -29.13 12.44 -25.39
CA ARG A 98 -30.48 12.20 -25.93
C ARG A 98 -31.45 13.25 -25.43
#